data_AF-A0A538SD98-F1
#
_entry.id   AF-A0A538SD98-F1
#
_cell.length_a   1.000
_cell.length_b   1.000
_cell.length_c   1.000
_cell.angle_alpha   90.00
_cell.angle_beta   90.00
_cell.angle_gamma   90.00
#
_symmetry.space_group_name_H-M   'P 1'
#
loop_
_entity.id
_entity.type
_entity.pdbx_description
1 polymer ?
#
loop_
_entity_poly.entity_id
_entity_poly.type
_entity_poly.pdbx_seq_one_letter_code
_entity_poly.pdbx_strand_id
1 'polypeptide(L)'
;MTGRTTAPSPRFKARLAAALYLISAAPAGFSVYVLLKLVVRGDPAATAANILASEARFRLGLAADLIGILLVVGSVLLLYELFKPVSGSLARIVTSSVLIGSAVQALDAITDLAALIVLKGGNSLAAFNTAQAQAMAFLFLRLHTLVYDLALVFYGAGFILLGTLILRSTFLPRVLGVLVAIDGLGYLTFSFATFLSPPFVSHLYPYLPFLTAALGEGSLMLWLLVKGVDGQRWEEQAAVGDRVTARSGNQLIPRGQV
;
A
#
# COMPACT_ATOMS: atom_id res chain seq x y z
N MET A 1 4.08 -40.01 16.23
CA MET A 1 2.92 -39.25 15.71
C MET A 1 3.41 -37.86 15.30
N THR A 2 3.76 -37.70 14.03
CA THR A 2 4.17 -36.40 13.48
C THR A 2 2.93 -35.55 13.27
N GLY A 3 2.74 -34.52 14.10
CA GLY A 3 1.67 -33.55 13.93
C GLY A 3 1.82 -32.87 12.58
N ARG A 4 1.00 -33.25 11.61
CA ARG A 4 0.74 -32.43 10.42
C ARG A 4 0.15 -31.13 10.94
N THR A 5 0.96 -30.08 11.02
CA THR A 5 0.44 -28.71 11.03
C THR A 5 -0.36 -28.56 9.74
N THR A 6 -1.68 -28.72 9.86
CA THR A 6 -2.61 -28.48 8.76
C THR A 6 -2.37 -27.05 8.29
N ALA A 7 -2.01 -26.90 7.02
CA ALA A 7 -1.80 -25.57 6.45
C ALA A 7 -3.06 -24.71 6.72
N PRO A 8 -2.90 -23.45 7.14
CA PRO A 8 -4.05 -22.61 7.50
C PRO A 8 -5.02 -22.51 6.32
N SER A 9 -6.31 -22.69 6.61
CA SER A 9 -7.37 -22.71 5.59
C SER A 9 -7.39 -21.42 4.76
N PRO A 10 -7.80 -21.48 3.47
CA PRO A 10 -7.86 -20.29 2.62
C PRO A 10 -8.79 -19.21 3.17
N ARG A 11 -9.89 -19.61 3.85
CA ARG A 11 -10.78 -18.70 4.58
C ARG A 11 -10.08 -17.96 5.71
N PHE A 12 -9.25 -18.66 6.49
CA PHE A 12 -8.48 -18.02 7.55
C PHE A 12 -7.47 -17.02 6.99
N LYS A 13 -6.71 -17.40 5.95
CA LYS A 13 -5.77 -16.50 5.27
C LYS A 13 -6.46 -15.24 4.74
N ALA A 14 -7.61 -15.41 4.08
CA ALA A 14 -8.43 -14.31 3.57
C ALA A 14 -8.86 -13.33 4.68
N ARG A 15 -9.38 -13.86 5.79
CA ARG A 15 -9.83 -13.05 6.93
C ARG A 15 -8.67 -12.35 7.63
N LEU A 16 -7.55 -13.04 7.80
CA LEU A 16 -6.36 -12.45 8.43
C LEU A 16 -5.76 -11.35 7.53
N ALA A 17 -5.70 -11.55 6.22
CA ALA A 17 -5.26 -10.54 5.27
C ALA A 17 -6.13 -9.27 5.37
N ALA A 18 -7.45 -9.46 5.38
CA ALA A 18 -8.40 -8.36 5.53
C ALA A 18 -8.29 -7.67 6.89
N ALA A 19 -8.12 -8.42 7.98
CA ALA A 19 -7.96 -7.86 9.32
C ALA A 19 -6.69 -7.01 9.42
N LEU A 20 -5.55 -7.54 8.94
CA LEU A 20 -4.28 -6.79 8.93
C LEU A 20 -4.43 -5.49 8.13
N TYR A 21 -5.03 -5.57 6.94
CA TYR A 21 -5.24 -4.39 6.11
C TYR A 21 -6.16 -3.37 6.79
N LEU A 22 -7.31 -3.80 7.32
CA LEU A 22 -8.26 -2.86 7.97
C LEU A 22 -7.70 -2.28 9.27
N ILE A 23 -6.93 -3.04 10.04
CA ILE A 23 -6.23 -2.54 11.23
C ILE A 23 -5.17 -1.50 10.84
N SER A 24 -4.52 -1.66 9.69
CA SER A 24 -3.52 -0.69 9.19
C SER A 24 -4.09 0.71 8.93
N ALA A 25 -5.40 0.84 8.70
CA ALA A 25 -6.06 2.12 8.46
C ALA A 25 -6.04 3.03 9.70
N ALA A 26 -6.04 2.47 10.92
CA ALA A 26 -6.00 3.27 12.15
C ALA A 26 -4.67 4.03 12.33
N PRO A 27 -3.48 3.38 12.28
CA PRO A 27 -2.22 4.10 12.37
C PRO A 27 -1.95 5.00 11.15
N ALA A 28 -2.32 4.60 9.94
CA ALA A 28 -2.22 5.46 8.75
C ALA A 28 -3.09 6.72 8.89
N GLY A 29 -4.35 6.56 9.32
CA GLY A 29 -5.25 7.68 9.58
C GLY A 29 -4.75 8.61 10.69
N PHE A 30 -4.10 8.06 11.73
CA PHE A 30 -3.45 8.86 12.76
C PHE A 30 -2.27 9.67 12.21
N SER A 31 -1.42 9.08 11.37
CA SER A 31 -0.33 9.79 10.69
C SER A 31 -0.85 10.99 9.87
N VAL A 32 -1.87 10.75 9.02
CA VAL A 32 -2.53 11.80 8.24
C VAL A 32 -3.13 12.88 9.13
N TYR A 33 -3.82 12.49 10.22
CA TYR A 33 -4.38 13.44 11.18
C TYR A 33 -3.30 14.34 11.80
N VAL A 34 -2.17 13.77 12.20
CA VAL A 34 -1.03 14.53 12.75
C VAL A 34 -0.54 15.56 11.73
N LEU A 35 -0.29 15.15 10.48
CA LEU A 35 0.17 16.06 9.44
C LEU A 35 -0.85 17.17 9.13
N LEU A 36 -2.14 16.85 9.03
CA LEU A 36 -3.22 17.83 8.82
C LEU A 36 -3.33 18.85 9.96
N LYS A 37 -2.94 18.50 11.19
CA LYS A 37 -2.94 19.42 12.33
C LYS A 37 -1.68 20.27 12.42
N LEU A 38 -0.54 19.75 11.98
CA LEU A 38 0.74 20.44 12.15
C LEU A 38 1.12 21.29 10.93
N VAL A 39 0.75 20.89 9.72
CA VAL A 39 1.13 21.57 8.47
C VAL A 39 0.10 22.64 8.10
N VAL A 40 0.55 23.89 8.06
CA VAL A 40 -0.26 25.04 7.63
C VAL A 40 0.01 25.33 6.16
N ARG A 41 -1.04 25.27 5.33
CA ARG A 41 -0.91 25.48 3.88
C ARG A 41 -0.33 26.86 3.58
N GLY A 42 0.80 26.88 2.88
CA GLY A 42 1.45 28.12 2.43
C GLY A 42 2.18 28.90 3.53
N ASP A 43 2.27 28.38 4.76
CA ASP A 43 2.93 29.05 5.87
C ASP A 43 4.02 28.16 6.50
N PRO A 44 5.29 28.31 6.04
CA PRO A 44 6.42 27.58 6.60
C PRO A 44 6.69 27.91 8.07
N ALA A 45 6.45 29.15 8.51
CA ALA A 45 6.76 29.59 9.86
C ALA A 45 5.77 29.01 10.88
N ALA A 46 4.48 29.07 10.59
CA ALA A 46 3.45 28.46 11.43
C ALA A 46 3.60 26.93 11.46
N THR A 47 3.89 26.30 10.31
CA THR A 47 4.16 24.85 10.24
C THR A 47 5.32 24.45 11.16
N ALA A 48 6.44 25.18 11.09
CA ALA A 48 7.60 24.94 11.94
C ALA A 48 7.30 25.09 13.43
N ALA A 49 6.57 26.16 13.81
CA ALA A 49 6.17 26.40 15.18
C ALA A 49 5.30 25.26 15.73
N ASN A 50 4.34 24.78 14.95
CA ASN A 50 3.48 23.65 15.32
C ASN A 50 4.28 22.36 15.52
N ILE A 51 5.18 22.03 14.60
CA ILE A 51 6.01 20.82 14.68
C ILE A 51 6.91 20.86 15.91
N LEU A 52 7.59 21.98 16.16
CA LEU A 52 8.47 22.13 17.33
C LEU A 52 7.68 22.08 18.65
N ALA A 53 6.48 22.70 18.69
CA ALA A 53 5.60 22.66 19.86
C ALA A 53 5.01 21.26 20.12
N SER A 54 4.95 20.39 19.12
CA SER A 54 4.33 19.06 19.19
C SER A 54 5.23 17.95 18.61
N GLU A 55 6.54 18.03 18.84
CA GLU A 55 7.53 17.10 18.24
C GLU A 55 7.18 15.62 18.51
N ALA A 56 6.76 15.30 19.74
CA ALA A 56 6.38 13.94 20.11
C ALA A 56 5.22 13.41 19.25
N ARG A 57 4.22 14.26 18.95
CA ARG A 57 3.09 13.88 18.07
C ARG A 57 3.55 13.66 16.64
N PHE A 58 4.43 14.52 16.15
CA PHE A 58 5.02 14.39 14.81
C PHE A 58 5.76 13.05 14.67
N ARG A 59 6.64 12.70 15.62
CA ARG A 59 7.36 11.41 15.64
C ARG A 59 6.43 10.21 15.80
N LEU A 60 5.37 10.33 16.61
CA LEU A 60 4.37 9.26 16.74
C LEU A 60 3.58 9.06 15.45
N GLY A 61 3.29 10.13 14.70
CA GLY A 61 2.67 10.05 13.37
C GLY A 61 3.52 9.22 12.41
N LEU A 62 4.81 9.54 12.30
CA LEU A 62 5.77 8.77 11.51
C LEU A 62 5.83 7.30 11.94
N ALA A 63 5.97 7.03 13.24
CA ALA A 63 6.03 5.65 13.74
C ALA A 63 4.73 4.88 13.46
N ALA A 64 3.57 5.54 13.56
CA ALA A 64 2.29 4.96 13.19
C ALA A 64 2.26 4.61 11.70
N ASP A 65 2.70 5.49 10.81
CA ASP A 65 2.70 5.19 9.38
C ASP A 65 3.51 3.93 9.05
N LEU A 66 4.72 3.81 9.61
CA LEU A 66 5.55 2.60 9.46
C LEU A 66 4.86 1.33 9.97
N ILE A 67 4.13 1.40 11.10
CA ILE A 67 3.35 0.27 11.60
C ILE A 67 2.22 -0.08 10.61
N GLY A 68 1.53 0.92 10.06
CA GLY A 68 0.51 0.73 9.02
C GLY A 68 1.08 0.00 7.81
N ILE A 69 2.23 0.45 7.31
CA ILE A 69 2.94 -0.16 6.17
C ILE A 69 3.28 -1.63 6.45
N LEU A 70 3.81 -1.95 7.64
CA LEU A 70 4.13 -3.35 8.00
C LEU A 70 2.89 -4.25 8.02
N LEU A 71 1.74 -3.74 8.46
CA LEU A 71 0.48 -4.47 8.43
C LEU A 71 -0.02 -4.71 7.00
N VAL A 72 0.12 -3.71 6.12
CA VAL A 72 -0.18 -3.84 4.67
C VAL A 72 0.73 -4.89 4.02
N VAL A 73 2.03 -4.89 4.33
CA VAL A 73 2.98 -5.90 3.88
C VAL A 73 2.54 -7.31 4.33
N GLY A 74 2.16 -7.47 5.60
CA GLY A 74 1.62 -8.74 6.11
C GLY A 74 0.35 -9.18 5.37
N SER A 75 -0.55 -8.23 5.07
CA SER A 75 -1.77 -8.49 4.31
C SER A 75 -1.49 -8.98 2.89
N VAL A 76 -0.63 -8.29 2.13
CA VAL A 76 -0.38 -8.66 0.74
C VAL A 76 0.32 -10.01 0.60
N LEU A 77 1.18 -10.39 1.56
CA LEU A 77 1.79 -11.72 1.58
C LEU A 77 0.76 -12.84 1.79
N LEU A 78 -0.32 -12.58 2.55
CA LEU A 78 -1.42 -13.53 2.67
C LEU A 78 -2.30 -13.56 1.43
N LEU A 79 -2.53 -12.41 0.78
CA LEU A 79 -3.22 -12.33 -0.50
C LEU A 79 -2.44 -13.04 -1.62
N TYR A 80 -1.11 -12.97 -1.60
CA TYR A 80 -0.25 -13.73 -2.50
C TYR A 80 -0.57 -15.22 -2.43
N GLU A 81 -0.56 -15.78 -1.22
CA GLU A 81 -0.88 -17.20 -0.99
C GLU A 81 -2.31 -17.54 -1.41
N LEU A 82 -3.25 -16.60 -1.27
CA LEU A 82 -4.64 -16.78 -1.66
C LEU A 82 -4.82 -16.80 -3.19
N PHE A 83 -4.11 -15.94 -3.93
CA PHE A 83 -4.27 -15.80 -5.38
C PHE A 83 -3.24 -16.59 -6.22
N LYS A 84 -2.20 -17.15 -5.58
CA LYS A 84 -1.21 -18.02 -6.23
C LYS A 84 -1.85 -19.16 -7.06
N PRO A 85 -2.92 -19.84 -6.61
CA PRO A 85 -3.66 -20.83 -7.43
C PRO A 85 -4.25 -20.30 -8.74
N VAL A 86 -4.62 -19.01 -8.80
CA VAL A 86 -5.21 -18.40 -10.00
C VAL A 86 -4.13 -18.13 -11.04
N SER A 87 -3.02 -17.52 -10.61
CA SER A 87 -1.81 -17.34 -11.42
C SER A 87 -0.64 -16.95 -10.53
N GLY A 88 0.31 -17.86 -10.31
CA GLY A 88 1.49 -17.58 -9.50
C GLY A 88 2.38 -16.47 -10.05
N SER A 89 2.40 -16.25 -11.37
CA SER A 89 3.16 -15.15 -11.97
C SER A 89 2.50 -13.79 -11.73
N LEU A 90 1.19 -13.67 -11.98
CA LEU A 90 0.48 -12.41 -11.70
C LEU A 90 0.44 -12.11 -10.19
N ALA A 91 0.21 -13.11 -9.34
CA ALA A 91 0.20 -12.92 -7.89
C ALA A 91 1.56 -12.41 -7.38
N ARG A 92 2.68 -12.89 -7.94
CA ARG A 92 4.02 -12.37 -7.63
C ARG A 92 4.16 -10.91 -8.07
N ILE A 93 3.72 -10.56 -9.28
CA ILE A 93 3.80 -9.17 -9.76
C ILE A 93 2.97 -8.23 -8.86
N VAL A 94 1.73 -8.59 -8.52
CA VAL A 94 0.91 -7.82 -7.56
C VAL A 94 1.64 -7.60 -6.25
N THR A 95 2.17 -8.68 -5.68
CA THR A 95 2.86 -8.63 -4.39
C THR A 95 4.10 -7.75 -4.48
N SER A 96 4.94 -7.92 -5.51
CA SER A 96 6.11 -7.09 -5.74
C SER A 96 5.76 -5.61 -5.92
N SER A 97 4.70 -5.30 -6.68
CA SER A 97 4.23 -3.92 -6.85
C SER A 97 3.84 -3.29 -5.51
N VAL A 98 3.06 -4.00 -4.69
CA VAL A 98 2.65 -3.50 -3.36
C VAL A 98 3.85 -3.38 -2.42
N LEU A 99 4.82 -4.30 -2.47
CA LEU A 99 6.04 -4.22 -1.66
C LEU A 99 6.93 -3.03 -2.08
N ILE A 100 7.05 -2.77 -3.38
CA ILE A 100 7.80 -1.60 -3.89
C ILE A 100 7.08 -0.32 -3.46
N GLY A 101 5.75 -0.23 -3.63
CA GLY A 101 4.96 0.90 -3.14
C GLY A 101 5.16 1.13 -1.65
N SER A 102 5.11 0.06 -0.84
CA SER A 102 5.33 0.09 0.60
C SER A 102 6.74 0.53 0.99
N ALA A 103 7.76 0.10 0.23
CA ALA A 103 9.13 0.53 0.45
C ALA A 103 9.33 2.00 0.09
N VAL A 104 8.75 2.46 -1.03
CA VAL A 104 8.79 3.87 -1.44
C VAL A 104 8.07 4.73 -0.41
N GLN A 105 6.89 4.31 0.07
CA GLN A 105 6.15 5.01 1.12
C GLN A 105 6.98 5.06 2.41
N ALA A 106 7.57 3.96 2.86
CA ALA A 106 8.41 3.97 4.08
C ALA A 106 9.62 4.91 3.99
N LEU A 107 10.11 5.22 2.78
CA LEU A 107 11.17 6.21 2.58
C LEU A 107 10.69 7.65 2.77
N ASP A 108 9.38 7.91 2.81
CA ASP A 108 8.83 9.24 3.16
C ASP A 108 9.27 9.69 4.56
N ALA A 109 9.49 8.74 5.47
CA ALA A 109 9.94 9.00 6.84
C ALA A 109 11.27 9.74 6.85
N ILE A 110 12.10 9.56 5.83
CA ILE A 110 13.35 10.31 5.65
C ILE A 110 13.06 11.79 5.44
N THR A 111 12.03 12.13 4.67
CA THR A 111 11.65 13.53 4.40
C THR A 111 11.11 14.20 5.67
N ASP A 112 10.30 13.49 6.46
CA ASP A 112 9.78 13.98 7.75
C ASP A 112 10.92 14.18 8.77
N LEU A 113 11.84 13.22 8.85
CA LEU A 113 13.02 13.33 9.71
C LEU A 113 13.94 14.46 9.26
N ALA A 114 14.12 14.66 7.95
CA ALA A 114 14.89 15.77 7.41
C ALA A 114 14.28 17.12 7.78
N ALA A 115 12.94 17.25 7.68
CA ALA A 115 12.24 18.44 8.14
C ALA A 115 12.52 18.71 9.63
N LEU A 116 12.42 17.69 10.48
CA LEU A 116 12.67 17.84 11.91
C LEU A 116 14.13 18.18 12.24
N ILE A 117 15.10 17.57 11.55
CA ILE A 117 16.53 17.85 11.72
C ILE A 117 16.82 19.32 11.39
N VAL A 118 16.28 19.82 10.28
CA VAL A 118 16.50 21.21 9.87
C VAL A 118 15.83 22.19 10.85
N LEU A 119 14.63 21.90 11.34
CA LEU A 119 13.93 22.77 12.30
C LEU A 119 14.62 22.83 13.67
N LYS A 120 15.11 21.70 14.17
CA LYS A 120 15.81 21.65 15.46
C LYS A 120 17.19 22.31 15.40
N GLY A 121 17.79 22.35 14.20
CA GLY A 121 19.11 22.91 13.99
C GLY A 121 20.20 22.16 14.76
N GLY A 122 21.38 22.77 14.83
CA GLY A 122 22.56 22.23 15.48
C GLY A 122 23.82 22.87 14.90
N ASN A 123 24.98 22.62 15.50
CA ASN A 123 26.25 23.22 15.05
C ASN A 123 26.52 22.99 13.56
N SER A 124 26.12 21.83 13.02
CA SER A 124 26.26 21.45 11.61
C SER A 124 25.34 22.21 10.65
N LEU A 125 24.33 22.94 11.16
CA LEU A 125 23.35 23.70 10.38
C LEU A 125 23.34 25.20 10.73
N ALA A 126 24.36 25.68 11.46
CA ALA A 126 24.47 27.08 11.90
C ALA A 126 24.55 28.10 10.75
N ALA A 127 24.81 27.65 9.52
CA ALA A 127 24.83 28.50 8.33
C ALA A 127 23.42 28.92 7.85
N PHE A 128 22.36 28.19 8.24
CA PHE A 128 20.99 28.55 7.90
C PHE A 128 20.42 29.53 8.92
N ASN A 129 19.80 30.61 8.43
CA ASN A 129 18.95 31.41 9.29
C ASN A 129 17.60 30.72 9.52
N THR A 130 16.82 31.21 10.49
CA THR A 130 15.52 30.63 10.86
C THR A 130 14.55 30.52 9.68
N ALA A 131 14.43 31.57 8.87
CA ALA A 131 13.51 31.57 7.73
C ALA A 131 13.92 30.54 6.66
N GLN A 132 15.22 30.39 6.41
CA GLN A 132 15.76 29.37 5.50
C GLN A 132 15.50 27.95 6.03
N ALA A 133 15.70 27.71 7.32
CA ALA A 133 15.43 26.43 7.95
C ALA A 133 13.93 26.06 7.87
N GLN A 134 13.04 27.02 8.15
CA GLN A 134 11.59 26.84 8.04
C GLN A 134 11.15 26.54 6.61
N ALA A 135 11.67 27.28 5.61
CA ALA A 135 11.36 27.06 4.21
C ALA A 135 11.85 25.68 3.73
N MET A 136 13.04 25.25 4.16
CA MET A 136 13.61 23.95 3.82
C MET A 136 12.83 22.80 4.46
N ALA A 137 12.43 22.94 5.73
CA ALA A 137 11.57 21.96 6.39
C ALA A 137 10.21 21.84 5.67
N PHE A 138 9.62 22.96 5.28
CA PHE A 138 8.39 22.97 4.49
C PHE A 138 8.57 22.29 3.12
N LEU A 139 9.72 22.49 2.46
CA LEU A 139 10.06 21.77 1.22
C LEU A 139 10.12 20.25 1.45
N PHE A 140 10.75 19.77 2.53
CA PHE A 140 10.78 18.34 2.84
C PHE A 140 9.39 17.76 3.09
N LEU A 141 8.51 18.48 3.78
CA LEU A 141 7.12 18.07 3.96
C LEU A 141 6.32 18.08 2.65
N ARG A 142 6.70 18.92 1.68
CA ARG A 142 6.14 18.81 0.31
C ARG A 142 6.70 17.61 -0.43
N LEU A 143 7.98 17.27 -0.25
CA LEU A 143 8.56 16.07 -0.83
C LEU A 143 7.90 14.80 -0.27
N HIS A 144 7.55 14.76 1.02
CA HIS A 144 6.72 13.69 1.61
C HIS A 144 5.49 13.39 0.73
N THR A 145 4.71 14.42 0.38
CA THR A 145 3.50 14.24 -0.44
C THR A 145 3.79 13.69 -1.83
N LEU A 146 4.91 14.08 -2.44
CA LEU A 146 5.32 13.58 -3.77
C LEU A 146 5.84 12.14 -3.71
N VAL A 147 6.53 11.77 -2.63
CA VAL A 147 6.99 10.39 -2.40
C VAL A 147 5.78 9.47 -2.19
N TYR A 148 4.77 9.92 -1.45
CA TYR A 148 3.52 9.19 -1.29
C TYR A 148 2.80 8.99 -2.64
N ASP A 149 2.67 10.03 -3.46
CA ASP A 149 2.09 9.93 -4.79
C ASP A 149 2.88 8.99 -5.71
N LEU A 150 4.21 8.90 -5.54
CA LEU A 150 5.03 7.93 -6.26
C LEU A 150 4.74 6.49 -5.82
N ALA A 151 4.52 6.26 -4.52
CA ALA A 151 4.11 4.96 -4.00
C ALA A 151 2.75 4.52 -4.57
N LEU A 152 1.80 5.46 -4.70
CA LEU A 152 0.48 5.21 -5.29
C LEU A 152 0.55 4.69 -6.74
N VAL A 153 1.57 5.04 -7.52
CA VAL A 153 1.78 4.47 -8.87
C VAL A 153 1.94 2.95 -8.81
N PHE A 154 2.76 2.46 -7.87
CA PHE A 154 3.02 1.03 -7.70
C PHE A 154 1.81 0.30 -7.12
N TYR A 155 1.14 0.89 -6.12
CA TYR A 155 -0.12 0.35 -5.60
C TYR A 155 -1.19 0.27 -6.69
N GLY A 156 -1.36 1.34 -7.47
CA GLY A 156 -2.37 1.41 -8.53
C GLY A 156 -2.18 0.33 -9.61
N ALA A 157 -0.95 0.15 -10.09
CA ALA A 157 -0.61 -0.92 -11.02
C ALA A 157 -0.86 -2.32 -10.40
N GLY A 158 -0.48 -2.50 -9.13
CA GLY A 158 -0.73 -3.73 -8.38
C GLY A 158 -2.22 -4.06 -8.26
N PHE A 159 -3.06 -3.06 -7.98
CA PHE A 159 -4.50 -3.26 -7.79
C PHE A 159 -5.28 -3.51 -9.09
N ILE A 160 -4.87 -2.93 -10.22
CA ILE A 160 -5.43 -3.33 -11.52
C ILE A 160 -5.19 -4.83 -11.78
N LEU A 161 -3.98 -5.30 -11.49
CA LEU A 161 -3.62 -6.71 -11.63
C LEU A 161 -4.31 -7.61 -10.59
N LEU A 162 -4.48 -7.14 -9.36
CA LEU A 162 -5.26 -7.83 -8.33
C LEU A 162 -6.73 -7.97 -8.73
N GLY A 163 -7.32 -6.91 -9.27
CA GLY A 163 -8.67 -6.93 -9.83
C GLY A 163 -8.80 -7.99 -10.92
N THR A 164 -7.80 -8.09 -11.80
CA THR A 164 -7.73 -9.14 -12.84
C THR A 164 -7.65 -10.55 -12.24
N LEU A 165 -6.88 -10.75 -11.16
CA LEU A 165 -6.83 -12.03 -10.44
C LEU A 165 -8.19 -12.39 -9.82
N ILE A 166 -8.89 -11.42 -9.23
CA ILE A 166 -10.23 -11.63 -8.67
C ILE A 166 -11.23 -12.00 -9.77
N LEU A 167 -11.19 -11.31 -10.92
CA LEU A 167 -12.07 -11.61 -12.07
C LEU A 167 -11.86 -13.04 -12.61
N ARG A 168 -10.63 -13.55 -12.53
CA ARG A 168 -10.25 -14.92 -12.94
C ARG A 168 -10.43 -15.96 -11.83
N SER A 169 -10.71 -15.54 -10.60
CA SER A 169 -10.94 -16.45 -9.49
C SER A 169 -12.35 -17.05 -9.55
N THR A 170 -12.49 -18.29 -9.10
CA THR A 170 -13.80 -18.96 -8.98
C THR A 170 -14.42 -18.80 -7.59
N PHE A 171 -13.62 -18.34 -6.62
CA PHE A 171 -13.93 -18.33 -5.19
C PHE A 171 -14.29 -16.94 -4.61
N LEU A 172 -14.28 -15.88 -5.43
CA LEU A 172 -14.71 -14.53 -5.07
C LEU A 172 -15.72 -13.95 -6.07
N PRO A 173 -16.58 -12.99 -5.64
CA PRO A 173 -17.44 -12.24 -6.55
C PRO A 173 -16.64 -11.39 -7.53
N ARG A 174 -16.97 -11.47 -8.82
CA ARG A 174 -16.31 -10.68 -9.88
C ARG A 174 -16.49 -9.17 -9.71
N VAL A 175 -17.58 -8.73 -9.09
CA VAL A 175 -17.81 -7.30 -8.82
C VAL A 175 -16.68 -6.67 -8.01
N LEU A 176 -16.11 -7.42 -7.04
CA LEU A 176 -14.98 -6.94 -6.26
C LEU A 176 -13.74 -6.73 -7.14
N GLY A 177 -13.53 -7.59 -8.14
CA GLY A 177 -12.42 -7.44 -9.08
C GLY A 177 -12.53 -6.18 -9.93
N VAL A 178 -13.75 -5.80 -10.34
CA VAL A 178 -14.00 -4.54 -11.05
C VAL A 178 -13.74 -3.34 -10.14
N LEU A 179 -14.27 -3.37 -8.91
CA LEU A 179 -14.08 -2.27 -7.95
C LEU A 179 -12.60 -2.03 -7.63
N VAL A 180 -11.84 -3.10 -7.40
CA VAL A 180 -10.39 -3.03 -7.14
C VAL A 180 -9.61 -2.54 -8.37
N ALA A 181 -10.04 -2.89 -9.58
CA ALA A 181 -9.41 -2.38 -10.80
C ALA A 181 -9.70 -0.88 -11.03
N ILE A 182 -10.93 -0.43 -10.76
CA ILE A 182 -11.29 1.00 -10.77
C ILE A 182 -10.44 1.77 -9.76
N ASP A 183 -10.21 1.17 -8.60
CA ASP A 183 -9.38 1.75 -7.56
C ASP A 183 -7.93 1.93 -7.98
N GLY A 184 -7.32 0.87 -8.52
CA GLY A 184 -5.97 0.99 -9.06
C GLY A 184 -5.86 2.05 -10.17
N LEU A 185 -6.89 2.21 -11.01
CA LEU A 185 -6.95 3.26 -12.02
C LEU A 185 -7.09 4.66 -11.39
N GLY A 186 -7.81 4.78 -10.28
CA GLY A 186 -7.92 6.00 -9.49
C GLY A 186 -6.56 6.47 -8.97
N TYR A 187 -5.77 5.57 -8.38
CA TYR A 187 -4.42 5.86 -7.93
C TYR A 187 -3.48 6.27 -9.05
N LEU A 188 -3.49 5.57 -10.19
CA LEU A 188 -2.67 5.97 -11.33
C LEU A 188 -3.08 7.36 -11.84
N THR A 189 -4.38 7.59 -12.01
CA THR A 189 -4.89 8.87 -12.50
C THR A 189 -4.49 10.03 -11.57
N PHE A 190 -4.65 9.84 -10.26
CA PHE A 190 -4.26 10.84 -9.26
C PHE A 190 -2.75 11.12 -9.30
N SER A 191 -1.93 10.08 -9.26
CA SER A 191 -0.47 10.20 -9.22
C SER A 191 0.09 10.87 -10.49
N PHE A 192 -0.34 10.41 -11.67
CA PHE A 192 0.08 11.03 -12.94
C PHE A 192 -0.46 12.44 -13.11
N ALA A 193 -1.67 12.74 -12.60
CA ALA A 193 -2.17 14.11 -12.56
C ALA A 193 -1.29 15.02 -11.68
N THR A 194 -0.83 14.54 -10.51
CA THR A 194 0.13 15.31 -9.68
C THR A 194 1.40 15.64 -10.48
N PHE A 195 1.97 14.68 -11.21
CA PHE A 195 3.26 14.86 -11.88
C PHE A 195 3.16 15.67 -13.19
N LEU A 196 2.10 15.45 -13.97
CA LEU A 196 1.95 16.03 -15.31
C LEU A 196 1.15 17.33 -15.32
N SER A 197 0.23 17.51 -14.38
CA SER A 197 -0.65 18.68 -14.32
C SER A 197 -1.06 19.05 -12.88
N PRO A 198 -0.17 19.70 -12.12
CA PRO A 198 -0.48 20.17 -10.77
C PRO A 198 -1.76 21.02 -10.65
N PRO A 199 -2.15 21.88 -11.62
CA PRO A 199 -3.41 22.61 -11.57
C PRO A 199 -4.66 21.72 -11.72
N PHE A 200 -4.54 20.57 -12.38
CA PHE A 200 -5.66 19.63 -12.55
C PHE A 200 -5.90 18.82 -11.28
N VAL A 201 -4.83 18.43 -10.56
CA VAL A 201 -4.97 17.59 -9.35
C VAL A 201 -5.74 18.28 -8.22
N SER A 202 -5.72 19.62 -8.16
CA SER A 202 -6.47 20.39 -7.15
C SER A 202 -7.99 20.21 -7.27
N HIS A 203 -8.50 19.79 -8.43
CA HIS A 203 -9.91 19.46 -8.64
C HIS A 203 -10.22 18.00 -8.27
N LEU A 204 -9.20 17.13 -8.21
CA LEU A 204 -9.33 15.71 -7.90
C LEU A 204 -9.16 15.43 -6.40
N TYR A 205 -8.35 16.23 -5.70
CA TYR A 205 -8.12 16.12 -4.26
C TYR A 205 -9.26 16.78 -3.46
N PRO A 206 -9.78 16.16 -2.37
CA PRO A 206 -9.43 14.83 -1.85
C PRO A 206 -10.30 13.70 -2.43
N TYR A 207 -11.26 13.98 -3.30
CA TYR A 207 -12.34 13.02 -3.59
C TYR A 207 -11.87 11.76 -4.31
N LEU A 208 -11.01 11.87 -5.32
CA LEU A 208 -10.67 10.74 -6.18
C LEU A 208 -9.96 9.60 -5.42
N PRO A 209 -8.79 9.80 -4.77
CA PRO A 209 -8.06 8.71 -4.13
C PRO A 209 -8.82 8.10 -2.94
N PHE A 210 -9.50 8.91 -2.12
CA PHE A 210 -10.24 8.39 -0.96
C PHE A 210 -11.51 7.63 -1.36
N LEU A 211 -12.24 8.12 -2.37
CA LEU A 211 -13.45 7.45 -2.84
C LEU A 211 -13.11 6.13 -3.53
N THR A 212 -12.10 6.12 -4.38
CA THR A 212 -11.75 4.90 -5.10
C THR A 212 -11.19 3.84 -4.14
N ALA A 213 -10.35 4.23 -3.18
CA ALA A 213 -9.81 3.33 -2.15
C ALA A 213 -10.93 2.71 -1.28
N ALA A 214 -11.90 3.52 -0.86
CA ALA A 214 -13.03 3.03 -0.08
C ALA A 214 -13.89 2.04 -0.87
N LEU A 215 -14.08 2.27 -2.17
CA LEU A 215 -14.88 1.42 -3.05
C LEU A 215 -14.15 0.14 -3.46
N GLY A 216 -12.86 0.19 -3.78
CA GLY A 216 -12.07 -0.95 -4.23
C GLY A 216 -11.55 -1.77 -3.07
N GLU A 217 -10.44 -1.32 -2.49
CA GLU A 217 -9.79 -1.97 -1.36
C GLU A 217 -10.75 -2.16 -0.18
N GLY A 218 -11.49 -1.11 0.20
CA GLY A 218 -12.44 -1.18 1.32
C GLY A 218 -13.50 -2.27 1.14
N SER A 219 -14.12 -2.36 -0.04
CA SER A 219 -15.12 -3.40 -0.30
C SER A 219 -14.53 -4.81 -0.33
N LEU A 220 -13.34 -4.98 -0.91
CA LEU A 220 -12.63 -6.26 -0.93
C LEU A 220 -12.31 -6.72 0.49
N MET A 221 -11.71 -5.85 1.31
CA MET A 221 -11.30 -6.23 2.65
C MET A 221 -12.50 -6.49 3.56
N LEU A 222 -13.56 -5.69 3.48
CA LEU A 222 -14.79 -5.97 4.21
C LEU A 222 -15.42 -7.30 3.81
N TRP A 223 -15.43 -7.63 2.52
CA TRP A 223 -15.91 -8.93 2.03
C TRP A 223 -15.07 -10.07 2.59
N LEU A 224 -13.75 -9.99 2.46
CA LEU A 224 -12.82 -11.03 2.92
C LEU A 224 -12.89 -11.22 4.44
N LEU A 225 -13.12 -10.16 5.21
CA LEU A 225 -13.30 -10.23 6.66
C LEU A 225 -14.60 -10.95 7.04
N VAL A 226 -15.73 -10.55 6.46
CA VAL A 226 -17.06 -11.06 6.83
C VAL A 226 -17.34 -12.42 6.19
N LYS A 227 -17.30 -12.48 4.86
CA LYS A 227 -17.65 -13.68 4.07
C LYS A 227 -16.45 -14.59 3.84
N GLY A 228 -15.26 -14.02 3.66
CA GLY A 228 -14.08 -14.78 3.25
C GLY A 228 -14.21 -15.30 1.82
N VAL A 229 -13.60 -16.46 1.56
CA VAL A 229 -13.62 -17.13 0.25
C VAL A 229 -14.39 -18.44 0.27
N ASP A 230 -14.83 -18.88 -0.90
CA ASP A 230 -15.33 -20.26 -1.07
C ASP A 230 -14.14 -21.24 -1.04
N GLY A 231 -14.02 -21.99 0.08
CA GLY A 231 -12.89 -22.90 0.29
C GLY A 231 -12.86 -24.07 -0.69
N GLN A 232 -14.02 -24.62 -1.06
CA GLN A 232 -14.09 -25.75 -1.98
C GLN A 232 -13.65 -25.32 -3.38
N ARG A 233 -14.19 -24.19 -3.88
CA ARG A 233 -13.80 -23.66 -5.19
C ARG A 233 -12.33 -23.24 -5.25
N TRP A 234 -11.79 -22.76 -4.13
CA TRP A 234 -10.37 -22.44 -4.01
C TRP A 234 -9.50 -23.70 -4.13
N GLU A 235 -9.86 -24.79 -3.45
CA GLU A 235 -9.15 -26.08 -3.53
C GLU A 235 -9.23 -26.70 -4.93
N GLU A 236 -10.41 -26.64 -5.57
CA GLU A 236 -10.59 -27.07 -6.96
C GLU A 236 -9.66 -26.28 -7.91
N GLN A 237 -9.60 -24.96 -7.75
CA GLN A 237 -8.74 -24.11 -8.58
C GLN A 237 -7.25 -24.35 -8.30
N ALA A 238 -6.85 -24.60 -7.05
CA ALA A 238 -5.48 -24.96 -6.67
C ALA A 238 -5.05 -26.30 -7.30
N ALA A 239 -5.91 -27.31 -7.26
CA ALA A 239 -5.63 -28.61 -7.88
C ALA A 239 -5.42 -28.50 -9.40
N VAL A 240 -6.14 -27.60 -10.07
CA VAL A 240 -5.94 -27.32 -11.50
C VAL A 240 -4.60 -26.61 -11.74
N GLY A 241 -4.29 -25.57 -10.95
CA GLY A 241 -3.04 -24.81 -11.06
C GLY A 241 -1.79 -25.68 -10.88
N ASP A 242 -1.81 -26.61 -9.93
CA ASP A 242 -0.70 -27.53 -9.67
C ASP A 242 -0.46 -28.48 -10.86
N ARG A 243 -1.54 -28.98 -11.48
CA ARG A 243 -1.46 -29.85 -12.67
C ARG A 243 -0.87 -29.12 -13.88
N VAL A 244 -1.24 -27.85 -14.08
CA VAL A 244 -0.69 -27.02 -15.16
C VAL A 244 0.81 -26.79 -14.94
N THR A 245 1.20 -26.42 -13.71
CA THR A 245 2.61 -26.17 -13.35
C THR A 245 3.46 -27.44 -13.51
N ALA A 246 2.97 -28.60 -13.07
CA ALA A 246 3.65 -29.87 -13.21
C ALA A 246 3.85 -30.28 -14.68
N ARG A 247 2.85 -30.03 -15.55
CA ARG A 247 2.96 -30.29 -16.99
C ARG A 247 3.98 -29.39 -17.67
N SER A 248 4.02 -28.10 -17.33
CA SER A 248 5.01 -27.16 -17.86
C SER A 248 6.43 -27.49 -17.41
N GLY A 249 6.63 -27.95 -16.17
CA GLY A 249 7.93 -28.42 -15.68
C GLY A 249 8.43 -29.69 -16.37
N ASN A 250 7.52 -30.63 -16.69
CA ASN A 250 7.88 -31.89 -17.33
C ASN A 250 8.19 -31.76 -18.85
N GLN A 251 7.78 -30.65 -19.48
CA GLN A 251 8.16 -30.34 -20.87
C GLN A 251 9.54 -29.67 -21.00
N LEU A 252 10.12 -29.19 -19.89
CA LEU A 252 11.45 -28.55 -19.88
C LEU A 252 12.60 -29.53 -19.63
N ILE A 253 12.33 -30.81 -19.36
CA ILE A 253 13.35 -31.86 -19.30
C ILE A 253 13.43 -32.49 -20.70
N PRO A 254 14.54 -32.32 -21.46
CA PRO A 254 14.69 -32.99 -22.74
C PRO A 254 14.64 -34.51 -22.50
N ARG A 255 13.64 -35.18 -23.06
CA ARG A 255 13.67 -36.64 -23.21
C ARG A 255 14.74 -36.99 -24.23
N GLY A 256 15.98 -37.12 -23.79
CA GLY A 256 17.06 -37.56 -24.66
C GLY A 256 18.40 -37.55 -23.96
N GLN A 257 18.74 -38.69 -23.35
CA GLN A 257 19.99 -39.44 -23.60
C GLN A 257 19.85 -40.79 -22.87
N VAL A 258 19.35 -41.78 -23.61
CA VAL A 258 19.62 -43.22 -23.41
C VAL A 258 20.15 -43.72 -24.73
#